data_AF-A0A1F4X6Y5-F1
#
_entry.id   AF-A0A1F4X6Y5-F1
#
_cell.length_a   1.000
_cell.length_b   1.000
_cell.length_c   1.000
_cell.angle_alpha   90.00
_cell.angle_beta   90.00
_cell.angle_gamma   90.00
#
_symmetry.space_group_name_H-M   'P 1'
#
loop_
_entity.id
_entity.type
_entity.pdbx_description
1 polymer ?
#
loop_
_entity_poly.entity_id
_entity_poly.type
_entity_poly.pdbx_seq_one_letter_code
_entity_poly.pdbx_strand_id
1 'polypeptide(L)'
;MTEELYPKVTEQPETLLTRYKRVSAMYKTVLDLTSKILYEMENNGSERLIDALIEEKLRVADRIKLETEDLHLNPNSPKEAVNSSTIREVKEILSDIQLMVAELFEREEKISILLKKKKRYTRPDQSPH
;
A
#
# COMPACT_ATOMS: atom_id res chain seq x y z
N MET A 1 -20.00 -36.97 15.98
CA MET A 1 -18.97 -36.33 15.14
C MET A 1 -19.30 -34.85 15.13
N THR A 2 -18.42 -34.05 15.72
CA THR A 2 -18.56 -32.60 15.89
C THR A 2 -18.38 -31.91 14.55
N GLU A 3 -19.43 -31.23 14.09
CA GLU A 3 -19.34 -30.24 13.01
C GLU A 3 -18.35 -29.17 13.47
N GLU A 4 -17.17 -29.12 12.84
CA GLU A 4 -16.24 -28.02 13.02
C GLU A 4 -16.94 -26.74 12.54
N LEU A 5 -17.33 -25.90 13.50
CA LEU A 5 -17.72 -24.53 13.27
C LEU A 5 -16.54 -23.83 12.62
N TYR A 6 -16.59 -23.71 11.29
CA TYR A 6 -15.77 -22.77 10.55
C TYR A 6 -15.90 -21.40 11.24
N PRO A 7 -14.79 -20.66 11.45
CA PRO A 7 -14.93 -19.24 11.68
C PRO A 7 -15.69 -18.71 10.47
N LYS A 8 -16.95 -18.32 10.68
CA LYS A 8 -17.77 -17.70 9.65
C LYS A 8 -16.88 -16.65 8.98
N VAL A 9 -16.66 -16.79 7.67
CA VAL A 9 -16.26 -15.65 6.84
C VAL A 9 -17.37 -14.63 7.08
N THR A 10 -17.15 -13.73 8.02
CA THR A 10 -18.16 -12.81 8.55
C THR A 10 -18.32 -11.61 7.63
N GLU A 11 -17.36 -11.40 6.73
CA GLU A 11 -17.48 -10.45 5.63
C GLU A 11 -18.22 -11.04 4.45
N GLN A 12 -19.27 -10.35 4.02
CA GLN A 12 -19.98 -10.68 2.79
C GLN A 12 -19.03 -10.46 1.59
N PRO A 13 -18.94 -11.41 0.63
CA PRO A 13 -18.05 -11.30 -0.53
C PRO A 13 -18.20 -9.99 -1.30
N GLU A 14 -19.42 -9.46 -1.41
CA GLU A 14 -19.72 -8.18 -2.07
C GLU A 14 -19.09 -6.97 -1.34
N THR A 15 -19.07 -7.03 0.00
CA THR A 15 -18.43 -6.00 0.84
C THR A 15 -16.91 -6.04 0.67
N LEU A 16 -16.33 -7.24 0.63
CA LEU A 16 -14.90 -7.44 0.40
C LEU A 16 -14.50 -6.99 -1.00
N LEU A 17 -15.27 -7.32 -2.04
CA LEU A 17 -15.04 -6.87 -3.41
C LEU A 17 -15.13 -5.33 -3.53
N THR A 18 -16.05 -4.71 -2.79
CA THR A 18 -16.17 -3.25 -2.74
C THR A 18 -14.98 -2.60 -2.05
N ARG A 19 -14.51 -3.17 -0.93
CA ARG A 19 -13.25 -2.75 -0.27
C ARG A 19 -12.07 -2.91 -1.21
N TYR A 20 -11.93 -4.06 -1.87
CA TYR A 20 -10.90 -4.31 -2.88
C TYR A 20 -10.87 -3.26 -3.98
N LYS A 21 -12.02 -2.95 -4.59
CA LYS A 21 -12.10 -1.92 -5.65
C LYS A 21 -11.64 -0.55 -5.14
N ARG A 22 -12.01 -0.19 -3.90
CA ARG A 22 -11.57 1.06 -3.27
C ARG A 22 -10.06 1.06 -2.99
N VAL A 23 -9.54 -0.01 -2.39
CA VAL A 23 -8.09 -0.18 -2.12
C VAL A 23 -7.30 -0.15 -3.42
N SER A 24 -7.74 -0.86 -4.47
CA SER A 24 -7.11 -0.87 -5.79
C SER A 24 -7.07 0.52 -6.43
N ALA A 25 -8.15 1.30 -6.34
CA ALA A 25 -8.18 2.68 -6.85
C ALA A 25 -7.23 3.61 -6.08
N MET A 26 -7.21 3.51 -4.74
CA MET A 26 -6.27 4.27 -3.91
C MET A 26 -4.82 3.87 -4.18
N TYR A 27 -4.54 2.57 -4.33
CA TYR A 27 -3.23 2.06 -4.69
C TYR A 27 -2.72 2.67 -6.00
N LYS A 28 -3.56 2.69 -7.06
CA LYS A 28 -3.23 3.39 -8.32
C LYS A 28 -2.88 4.87 -8.09
N THR A 29 -3.64 5.56 -7.25
CA THR A 29 -3.36 6.96 -6.90
C THR A 29 -1.99 7.11 -6.23
N VAL A 30 -1.62 6.21 -5.32
CA VAL A 30 -0.29 6.19 -4.68
C VAL A 30 0.81 5.96 -5.70
N LEU A 31 0.62 5.09 -6.69
CA LEU A 31 1.59 4.87 -7.77
C LEU A 31 1.75 6.11 -8.65
N ASP A 32 0.66 6.78 -8.99
CA ASP A 32 0.69 8.01 -9.79
C ASP A 32 1.41 9.14 -9.05
N LEU A 33 1.11 9.31 -7.76
CA LEU A 33 1.80 10.28 -6.90
C LEU A 33 3.29 9.95 -6.79
N THR A 34 3.64 8.68 -6.61
CA THR A 34 5.05 8.22 -6.61
C THR A 34 5.76 8.59 -7.89
N SER A 35 5.11 8.37 -9.04
CA SER A 35 5.67 8.69 -10.36
C SER A 35 5.87 10.19 -10.54
N LYS A 36 4.90 11.01 -10.09
CA LYS A 36 5.02 12.47 -10.08
C LYS A 36 6.15 12.95 -9.18
N ILE A 37 6.28 12.40 -7.97
CA ILE A 37 7.39 12.75 -7.06
C ILE A 37 8.74 12.47 -7.72
N LEU A 38 8.91 11.29 -8.31
CA LEU A 38 10.16 10.93 -9.00
C LEU A 38 10.44 11.89 -10.17
N TYR A 39 9.44 12.18 -10.98
CA TYR A 39 9.56 13.13 -12.09
C TYR A 39 10.00 14.51 -11.60
N GLU A 40 9.35 15.07 -10.58
CA GLU A 40 9.71 16.37 -10.01
C GLU A 40 11.11 16.34 -9.39
N MET A 41 11.52 15.23 -8.75
CA MET A 41 12.87 15.08 -8.20
C MET A 41 13.95 15.06 -9.29
N GLU A 42 13.70 14.40 -10.42
CA GLU A 42 14.64 14.30 -11.54
C GLU A 42 14.75 15.61 -12.34
N ASN A 43 13.67 16.39 -12.41
CA ASN A 43 13.60 17.61 -13.22
C ASN A 43 13.81 18.91 -12.41
N ASN A 44 14.43 18.82 -11.23
CA ASN A 44 14.63 19.96 -10.32
C ASN A 44 13.34 20.71 -9.98
N GLY A 45 12.24 19.98 -9.84
CA GLY A 45 10.95 20.47 -9.37
C GLY A 45 11.05 21.16 -8.01
N SER A 46 10.07 22.05 -7.77
CA SER A 46 9.99 22.83 -6.54
C SER A 46 9.93 21.93 -5.31
N GLU A 47 10.76 22.20 -4.30
CA GLU A 47 10.74 21.45 -3.04
C GLU A 47 9.36 21.49 -2.37
N ARG A 48 8.68 22.66 -2.42
CA ARG A 48 7.31 22.80 -1.90
C ARG A 48 6.31 21.89 -2.62
N LEU A 49 6.48 21.69 -3.93
CA LEU A 49 5.61 20.80 -4.71
C LEU A 49 5.89 19.34 -4.37
N ILE A 50 7.16 18.96 -4.28
CA ILE A 50 7.58 17.60 -3.90
C ILE A 50 7.05 17.25 -2.50
N ASP A 51 7.17 18.17 -1.53
CA ASP A 51 6.67 17.96 -0.17
C ASP A 51 5.14 17.80 -0.15
N ALA A 52 4.39 18.62 -0.90
CA ALA A 52 2.94 18.51 -1.02
C ALA A 52 2.50 17.17 -1.64
N LEU A 53 3.23 16.70 -2.66
CA LEU A 53 2.97 15.39 -3.29
C LEU A 53 3.25 14.23 -2.32
N ILE A 54 4.30 14.34 -1.50
CA ILE A 54 4.62 13.34 -0.47
C ILE A 54 3.53 13.31 0.60
N GLU A 55 3.06 14.48 1.07
CA GLU A 55 2.00 14.56 2.07
C GLU A 55 0.69 13.92 1.57
N GLU A 56 0.29 14.21 0.32
CA GLU A 56 -0.89 13.59 -0.28
C GLU A 56 -0.70 12.08 -0.44
N LYS A 57 0.49 11.63 -0.84
CA LYS A 57 0.82 10.19 -0.94
C LYS A 57 0.64 9.49 0.40
N LEU A 58 1.14 10.08 1.48
CA LEU A 58 1.02 9.52 2.83
C LEU A 58 -0.44 9.47 3.29
N ARG A 59 -1.20 10.54 3.03
CA ARG A 59 -2.64 10.59 3.34
C ARG A 59 -3.42 9.45 2.65
N VAL A 60 -3.14 9.17 1.37
CA VAL A 60 -3.79 8.07 0.65
C VAL A 60 -3.32 6.71 1.17
N ALA A 61 -2.04 6.56 1.51
CA ALA A 61 -1.51 5.32 2.10
C ALA A 61 -2.14 5.02 3.47
N ASP A 62 -2.34 6.02 4.32
CA ASP A 62 -3.03 5.86 5.60
C ASP A 62 -4.47 5.40 5.41
N ARG A 63 -5.17 5.87 4.38
CA ARG A 63 -6.52 5.40 4.05
C ARG A 63 -6.53 3.95 3.57
N ILE A 64 -5.51 3.52 2.80
CA ILE A 64 -5.34 2.11 2.45
C ILE A 64 -5.16 1.29 3.72
N LYS A 65 -4.28 1.73 4.64
CA LYS A 65 -4.07 1.05 5.91
C LYS A 65 -5.36 0.91 6.71
N LEU A 66 -6.16 1.97 6.84
CA LEU A 66 -7.45 1.92 7.56
C LEU A 66 -8.44 0.95 6.92
N GLU A 67 -8.51 0.89 5.58
CA GLU A 67 -9.39 -0.05 4.87
C GLU A 67 -8.90 -1.51 4.94
N THR A 68 -7.63 -1.74 5.34
CA THR A 68 -7.02 -3.06 5.43
C THR A 68 -6.71 -3.52 6.85
N GLU A 69 -6.81 -2.64 7.86
CA GLU A 69 -6.48 -2.93 9.27
C GLU A 69 -7.41 -3.98 9.89
N ASP A 70 -8.69 -3.97 9.50
CA ASP A 70 -9.69 -4.96 9.92
C ASP A 70 -9.72 -6.22 9.04
N LEU A 71 -9.00 -6.19 7.90
CA LEU A 71 -8.84 -7.40 7.12
C LEU A 71 -7.84 -8.27 7.88
N HIS A 72 -8.32 -9.37 8.45
CA HIS A 72 -7.45 -10.47 8.85
C HIS A 72 -6.82 -11.06 7.58
N LEU A 73 -5.82 -10.36 7.05
CA LEU A 73 -4.95 -10.75 5.94
C LEU A 73 -4.05 -11.89 6.41
N ASN A 74 -4.63 -12.95 6.97
CA ASN A 74 -3.93 -14.13 7.38
C ASN A 74 -4.00 -15.12 6.21
N PRO A 75 -2.92 -15.25 5.42
CA PRO A 75 -2.89 -16.22 4.37
C PRO A 75 -2.69 -17.58 5.04
N ASN A 76 -3.63 -18.49 4.79
CA ASN A 76 -3.49 -19.93 5.03
C ASN A 76 -3.65 -20.40 6.48
N SER A 77 -4.76 -21.12 6.72
CA SER A 77 -4.59 -22.44 7.31
C SER A 77 -4.14 -23.37 6.16
N PRO A 78 -2.91 -23.91 6.16
CA PRO A 78 -2.37 -24.75 5.09
C PRO A 78 -3.05 -26.13 4.96
N LYS A 79 -4.20 -26.34 5.61
CA LYS A 79 -4.94 -27.61 5.66
C LYS A 79 -6.37 -27.53 5.12
N GLU A 80 -6.79 -26.43 4.50
CA GLU A 80 -8.17 -26.29 4.01
C GLU A 80 -8.31 -26.72 2.55
N ALA A 81 -9.06 -27.80 2.31
CA ALA A 81 -9.60 -28.10 1.00
C ALA A 81 -10.58 -26.99 0.59
N VAL A 82 -10.24 -26.22 -0.46
CA VAL A 82 -11.05 -25.11 -0.97
C VAL A 82 -12.19 -25.69 -1.83
N ASN A 83 -13.31 -26.03 -1.20
CA ASN A 83 -14.44 -26.70 -1.85
C ASN A 83 -15.53 -25.74 -2.39
N SER A 84 -15.32 -24.42 -2.32
CA SER A 84 -16.27 -23.40 -2.78
C SER A 84 -15.59 -22.31 -3.60
N SER A 85 -16.19 -21.95 -4.75
CA SER A 85 -15.74 -20.87 -5.62
C SER A 85 -15.66 -19.52 -4.88
N THR A 86 -16.60 -19.26 -3.98
CA THR A 86 -16.64 -18.07 -3.14
C THR A 86 -15.44 -17.99 -2.19
N ILE A 87 -15.02 -19.12 -1.61
CA ILE A 87 -13.84 -19.17 -0.72
C ILE A 87 -12.56 -18.89 -1.52
N ARG A 88 -12.46 -19.40 -2.75
CA ARG A 88 -11.33 -19.12 -3.64
C ARG A 88 -11.26 -17.62 -3.99
N GLU A 89 -12.39 -17.03 -4.40
CA GLU A 89 -12.47 -15.61 -4.76
C GLU A 89 -12.07 -14.69 -3.60
N VAL A 90 -12.53 -14.98 -2.38
CA VAL A 90 -12.13 -14.25 -1.16
C VAL A 90 -10.62 -14.36 -0.92
N LYS A 91 -10.03 -15.56 -1.05
CA LYS A 91 -8.59 -15.77 -0.84
C LYS A 91 -7.75 -15.02 -1.88
N GLU A 92 -8.18 -14.99 -3.15
CA GLU A 92 -7.52 -14.24 -4.21
C GLU A 92 -7.52 -12.73 -3.93
N ILE A 93 -8.67 -12.18 -3.55
CA ILE A 93 -8.81 -10.75 -3.21
C ILE A 93 -7.87 -10.35 -2.05
N LEU A 94 -7.79 -11.16 -1.00
CA LEU A 94 -6.91 -10.87 0.14
C LEU A 94 -5.43 -10.92 -0.25
N SER A 95 -5.04 -11.90 -1.08
CA SER A 95 -3.67 -12.03 -1.59
C SER A 95 -3.26 -10.82 -2.44
N ASP A 96 -4.14 -10.34 -3.31
CA ASP A 96 -3.88 -9.15 -4.13
C ASP A 96 -3.65 -7.91 -3.26
N ILE A 97 -4.46 -7.71 -2.22
CA ILE A 97 -4.31 -6.59 -1.29
C ILE A 97 -2.96 -6.64 -0.57
N GLN A 98 -2.53 -7.83 -0.13
CA GLN A 98 -1.22 -8.00 0.51
C GLN A 98 -0.07 -7.63 -0.42
N LEU A 99 -0.11 -8.07 -1.68
CA LEU A 99 0.90 -7.74 -2.68
C LEU A 99 0.97 -6.23 -2.93
N MET A 100 -0.18 -5.57 -3.10
CA MET A 100 -0.25 -4.12 -3.26
C MET A 100 0.40 -3.39 -2.09
N VAL A 101 0.10 -3.79 -0.85
CA VAL A 101 0.70 -3.16 0.35
C VAL A 101 2.21 -3.38 0.40
N ALA A 102 2.71 -4.58 0.09
CA ALA A 102 4.15 -4.86 0.06
C ALA A 102 4.89 -4.00 -0.97
N GLU A 103 4.36 -3.87 -2.19
CA GLU A 103 4.96 -3.03 -3.24
C GLU A 103 5.01 -1.55 -2.87
N LEU A 104 4.03 -1.06 -2.09
CA LEU A 104 4.07 0.32 -1.58
C LEU A 104 5.27 0.56 -0.66
N PHE A 105 5.58 -0.39 0.23
CA PHE A 105 6.74 -0.30 1.12
C PHE A 105 8.07 -0.28 0.35
N GLU A 106 8.23 -1.12 -0.67
CA GLU A 106 9.46 -1.14 -1.48
C GLU A 106 9.70 0.19 -2.22
N ARG A 107 8.63 0.79 -2.77
CA ARG A 107 8.75 2.07 -3.49
C ARG A 107 9.07 3.25 -2.55
N GLU A 108 8.64 3.19 -1.29
CA GLU A 108 8.99 4.20 -0.29
C GLU A 108 10.48 4.24 0.05
N GLU A 109 11.13 3.08 0.04
CA GLU A 109 12.57 3.00 0.27
C GLU A 109 13.34 3.78 -0.80
N LYS A 110 12.93 3.65 -2.06
CA LYS A 110 13.55 4.37 -3.19
C LYS A 110 13.42 5.89 -3.06
N ILE A 111 12.23 6.41 -2.72
CA ILE A 111 12.02 7.85 -2.49
C ILE A 111 12.87 8.33 -1.31
N SER A 112 12.89 7.57 -0.22
CA SER A 112 13.66 7.91 0.99
C SER A 112 15.15 8.04 0.71
N ILE A 113 15.72 7.16 -0.13
CA ILE A 113 17.12 7.23 -0.55
C ILE A 113 17.40 8.50 -1.37
N LEU A 114 16.52 8.84 -2.31
CA LEU A 114 16.68 10.05 -3.14
C LEU A 114 16.56 11.34 -2.33
N LEU A 115 15.62 11.42 -1.38
CA LEU A 115 15.48 12.56 -0.48
C LEU A 115 16.73 12.76 0.40
N LYS A 116 17.30 11.68 0.92
CA LYS A 116 18.56 11.73 1.68
C LYS A 116 19.72 12.24 0.82
N LYS A 117 19.80 11.85 -0.45
CA LYS A 117 20.81 12.37 -1.39
C LYS A 117 20.61 13.87 -1.63
N LYS A 118 19.40 14.34 -1.94
CA LYS A 118 19.11 15.76 -2.18
C LYS A 118 19.46 16.65 -0.97
N LYS A 119 19.10 16.23 0.25
CA LYS A 119 19.46 16.94 1.50
C LYS A 119 20.96 17.03 1.77
N ARG A 120 21.77 16.09 1.25
CA ARG A 120 23.24 16.17 1.35
C ARG A 120 23.83 17.18 0.38
N TYR A 121 23.22 17.39 -0.78
CA TYR A 121 23.69 18.37 -1.78
C TYR A 121 23.27 19.81 -1.46
N THR A 122 22.20 20.03 -0.69
CA THR A 122 21.74 21.38 -0.30
C THR A 122 22.38 21.94 0.98
N ARG A 123 23.29 21.19 1.63
CA ARG A 123 24.17 21.75 2.68
C ARG A 123 25.51 22.12 2.04
N PRO A 124 25.75 23.39 1.66
CA PRO A 124 27.11 23.82 1.42
C PRO A 124 27.87 23.71 2.74
N ASP A 125 29.07 23.14 2.68
CA ASP A 125 30.08 23.15 3.73
C ASP A 125 30.08 24.52 4.43
N GLN A 126 29.59 24.57 5.66
CA GLN A 126 30.01 25.62 6.57
C GLN A 126 31.37 25.18 7.13
N SER A 127 32.41 25.40 6.34
CA SER A 127 33.79 25.35 6.80
C SER A 127 33.94 26.38 7.93
N PRO A 128 34.38 25.98 9.14
CA PRO A 128 34.73 26.95 10.16
C PRO A 128 36.09 27.55 9.78
N HIS A 129 36.12 28.87 9.57
CA HIS A 129 37.33 29.67 9.68
C HIS A 129 37.58 30.05 11.14
#